data_AF-A0AA92SF28-F1
#
_entry.id   AF-A0AA92SF28-F1
#
_cell.length_a   1.000
_cell.length_b   1.000
_cell.length_c   1.000
_cell.angle_alpha   90.00
_cell.angle_beta   90.00
_cell.angle_gamma   90.00
#
_symmetry.space_group_name_H-M   'P 1'
#
loop_
_entity.id
_entity.type
_entity.pdbx_description
1 polymer ?
#
loop_
_entity_poly.entity_id
_entity_poly.type
_entity_poly.pdbx_seq_one_letter_code
_entity_poly.pdbx_strand_id
1 'polypeptide(L)' 'MLLPVNNFLISEQVTQLQQALKESNLPHVRERILIILLQNDGKPQHEIAKFLGCSLRKPI' A
#
# COMPACT_ATOMS: atom_id res chain seq x y z
N MET A 1 12.64 -18.14 -4.20
CA MET A 1 12.50 -16.95 -3.35
C MET A 1 11.98 -15.83 -4.24
N LEU A 2 10.66 -15.56 -4.24
CA LEU A 2 10.06 -14.54 -5.10
C LEU A 2 10.29 -13.18 -4.43
N LEU A 3 11.28 -12.43 -4.91
CA LEU A 3 11.43 -11.02 -4.56
C LEU A 3 10.12 -10.31 -4.91
N PRO A 4 9.54 -9.48 -4.01
CA PRO A 4 8.45 -8.61 -4.42
C PRO A 4 8.97 -7.76 -5.57
N VAL A 5 8.21 -7.71 -6.66
CA VAL A 5 8.49 -6.79 -7.78
C VAL A 5 8.38 -5.39 -7.19
N ASN A 6 9.52 -4.84 -6.79
CA ASN A 6 9.61 -3.47 -6.35
C ASN A 6 9.30 -2.58 -7.55
N ASN A 7 8.51 -1.54 -7.35
CA ASN A 7 8.18 -0.55 -8.36
C ASN A 7 7.32 -1.08 -9.54
N PHE A 8 6.22 -1.77 -9.24
CA PHE A 8 5.24 -2.24 -10.23
C PHE A 8 4.29 -1.15 -10.76
N LEU A 9 4.28 0.02 -10.14
CA LEU A 9 3.53 1.20 -10.57
C LEU A 9 4.42 2.15 -11.37
N ILE A 10 3.85 2.78 -12.40
CA ILE A 10 4.49 3.91 -13.07
C ILE A 10 4.25 5.22 -12.31
N SER A 11 5.10 6.23 -12.56
CA SER A 11 5.03 7.54 -11.89
C SER A 11 3.64 8.20 -11.94
N GLU A 12 2.93 8.05 -13.07
CA GLU A 12 1.56 8.56 -13.21
C GLU A 12 0.58 7.86 -12.26
N GLN A 13 0.63 6.53 -12.16
CA GLN A 13 -0.22 5.76 -11.25
C GLN A 13 0.07 6.09 -9.79
N VAL A 14 1.35 6.28 -9.43
CA VAL A 14 1.75 6.73 -8.08
C VAL A 14 1.12 8.09 -7.78
N THR A 15 1.18 9.03 -8.72
CA THR A 15 0.61 10.37 -8.55
C THR A 15 -0.92 10.31 -8.38
N GLN A 16 -1.61 9.54 -9.22
CA GLN A 16 -3.06 9.35 -9.12
C GLN A 16 -3.47 8.72 -7.79
N LEU A 17 -2.74 7.70 -7.33
CA LEU A 17 -2.99 7.07 -6.02
C LEU A 17 -2.74 8.05 -4.87
N GLN A 18 -1.68 8.84 -4.92
CA GLN A 18 -1.43 9.88 -3.91
C GLN A 18 -2.51 10.96 -3.89
N GLN A 19 -3.06 11.32 -5.04
CA GLN A 19 -4.20 12.24 -5.12
C GLN A 19 -5.47 11.61 -4.53
N ALA A 20 -5.81 10.38 -4.94
CA ALA A 20 -6.95 9.65 -4.41
C ALA A 20 -6.84 9.42 -2.89
N LEU A 21 -5.63 9.25 -2.35
CA LEU A 21 -5.39 9.14 -0.91
C LEU A 21 -5.78 10.41 -0.15
N LYS A 22 -5.56 11.59 -0.76
CA LYS A 22 -5.87 12.90 -0.18
C LYS A 22 -7.36 13.23 -0.30
N GLU A 23 -7.98 12.87 -1.41
CA GLU A 23 -9.37 13.22 -1.73
C GLU A 23 -10.39 12.21 -1.17
N SER A 24 -9.99 10.96 -0.92
CA SER A 24 -10.92 9.93 -0.46
C SER A 24 -11.35 10.16 1.00
N ASN A 25 -12.65 10.27 1.21
CA ASN A 25 -13.25 10.32 2.56
C ASN A 25 -13.46 8.93 3.18
N LEU A 26 -13.21 7.86 2.44
CA LEU A 26 -13.46 6.49 2.87
C LEU A 26 -12.21 5.88 3.52
N PRO A 27 -12.23 5.57 4.83
CA PRO A 27 -11.03 5.08 5.54
C PRO A 27 -10.43 3.81 4.93
N HIS A 28 -11.28 2.86 4.52
CA HIS A 28 -10.84 1.59 3.92
C HIS A 28 -10.21 1.77 2.53
N VAL A 29 -10.61 2.80 1.78
CA VAL A 29 -10.01 3.13 0.48
C VAL A 29 -8.63 3.73 0.70
N ARG A 30 -8.51 4.68 1.64
CA ARG A 30 -7.22 5.27 2.03
C ARG A 30 -6.23 4.21 2.49
N GLU A 31 -6.67 3.28 3.33
CA GLU A 31 -5.84 2.19 3.83
C GLU A 31 -5.33 1.29 2.69
N ARG A 32 -6.21 0.90 1.74
CA ARG A 32 -5.80 0.13 0.56
C ARG A 32 -4.79 0.87 -0.31
N ILE A 33 -5.01 2.17 -0.56
CA ILE A 33 -4.09 2.99 -1.34
C ILE A 33 -2.72 3.06 -0.67
N LEU A 34 -2.69 3.27 0.66
CA LEU A 34 -1.46 3.25 1.45
C LEU A 34 -0.72 1.91 1.34
N ILE A 35 -1.42 0.79 1.46
CA ILE A 35 -0.82 -0.55 1.30
C ILE A 35 -0.18 -0.67 -0.09
N ILE A 36 -0.89 -0.29 -1.15
CA ILE A 36 -0.41 -0.37 -2.54
C ILE A 36 0.85 0.49 -2.73
N LEU A 37 0.83 1.74 -2.25
CA LEU A 37 1.98 2.65 -2.35
C LEU A 37 3.20 2.13 -1.58
N LEU A 38 2.99 1.59 -0.38
CA LEU A 38 4.08 1.05 0.44
C LEU A 38 4.64 -0.27 -0.12
N GLN A 39 3.78 -1.11 -0.71
CA GLN A 39 4.22 -2.31 -1.44
C GLN A 39 5.04 -1.93 -2.68
N ASN A 40 4.64 -0.89 -3.40
CA ASN A 40 5.38 -0.37 -4.55
C ASN A 40 6.78 0.12 -4.15
N ASP A 41 6.90 0.73 -2.97
CA ASP A 41 8.17 1.17 -2.35
C ASP A 41 9.03 -0.03 -1.85
N GLY A 42 8.57 -1.26 -2.03
CA GLY A 42 9.28 -2.48 -1.62
C GLY A 42 9.22 -2.75 -0.12
N LYS A 43 8.33 -2.08 0.63
CA LYS A 43 8.17 -2.37 2.05
C LYS A 43 7.52 -3.74 2.24
N PRO A 44 8.07 -4.60 3.11
CA PRO A 44 7.48 -5.91 3.37
C PRO A 44 6.17 -5.77 4.13
N GLN A 45 5.26 -6.73 3.94
CA GLN A 45 3.89 -6.66 4.48
C GLN A 45 3.84 -6.51 6.01
N HIS A 46 4.83 -7.03 6.74
CA HIS A 46 4.90 -6.87 8.20
C HIS A 46 5.21 -5.42 8.63
N GLU A 47 6.10 -4.73 7.91
CA GLU A 47 6.39 -3.30 8.15
C GLU A 47 5.17 -2.44 7.79
N ILE A 48 4.47 -2.77 6.70
CA ILE A 48 3.22 -2.09 6.30
C ILE A 48 2.15 -2.27 7.37
N ALA A 49 1.94 -3.49 7.87
CA ALA A 49 0.97 -3.78 8.92
C ALA A 49 1.30 -3.01 10.21
N LYS A 50 2.58 -2.99 10.61
CA LYS A 50 3.06 -2.21 11.76
C LYS A 50 2.84 -0.70 11.57
N PHE A 51 3.10 -0.17 10.38
CA PHE A 51 2.91 1.25 10.05
C PHE A 51 1.44 1.67 10.11
N LEU A 52 0.54 0.83 9.63
CA LEU A 52 -0.90 1.10 9.63
C LEU A 52 -1.60 0.77 10.96
N GLY A 53 -0.89 0.13 11.90
CA GLY A 53 -1.50 -0.40 13.12
C GLY A 53 -2.46 -1.57 12.86
N CYS A 54 -2.37 -2.19 11.69
CA CYS A 54 -3.23 -3.30 11.29
C CYS A 54 -2.59 -4.63 11.71
N SER A 55 -3.42 -5.59 12.12
CA SER A 55 -2.96 -6.97 12.27
C SER A 55 -2.81 -7.61 10.89
N LEU A 56 -1.71 -8.33 10.65
CA LEU A 56 -1.58 -9.19 9.47
C LEU A 56 -2.82 -10.11 9.41
N ARG A 57 -3.54 -10.11 8.28
CA ARG A 57 -4.61 -11.09 8.08
C ARG A 57 -3.97 -12.46 8.18
N LYS A 58 -4.33 -13.22 9.22
CA LYS A 58 -3.95 -14.63 9.31
C LYS A 58 -4.52 -15.32 8.07
N PRO A 59 -3.72 -16.06 7.29
CA PRO A 59 -4.30 -16.97 6.32
C PRO A 59 -5.19 -17.96 7.08
N ILE A 60 -6.45 -18.09 6.64
CA ILE A 60 -7.40 -19.10 7.10
C ILE A 60 -7.08 -20.41 6.40
#